data_AF-A0A844SQH8-F1
#
_entry.id   AF-A0A844SQH8-F1
#
_cell.length_a   1.000
_cell.length_b   1.000
_cell.length_c   1.000
_cell.angle_alpha   90.00
_cell.angle_beta   90.00
_cell.angle_gamma   90.00
#
_symmetry.space_group_name_H-M   'P 1'
#
loop_
_entity.id
_entity.type
_entity.pdbx_description
1 polymer ?
#
loop_
_entity_poly.entity_id
_entity_poly.type
_entity_poly.pdbx_seq_one_letter_code
_entity_poly.pdbx_strand_id
1 'polypeptide(L)'
;MKVWVYTDTSKPVGEPEHLKIFATNDAAQSWFKRNVPEGVAFAYEIILGPRYLAKTLLVLSVLLLGIADLYTTNTILNLGLGELNPFMHVAQTWLGPWWLIPKLGLTYFMMWLLWRSNNPYNIAIVAAFCCTPVLNNLLIIASTK
;
A
#
# COMPACT_ATOMS: atom_id res chain seq x y z
N MET A 1 -7.40 9.27 -15.64
CA MET A 1 -6.53 8.74 -16.72
C MET A 1 -7.42 8.02 -17.71
N LYS A 2 -7.17 8.07 -19.03
CA LYS A 2 -8.01 7.40 -20.03
C LYS A 2 -7.21 6.31 -20.75
N VAL A 3 -7.85 5.20 -21.05
CA VAL A 3 -7.32 4.18 -21.96
C VAL A 3 -8.24 4.04 -23.16
N TRP A 4 -7.65 3.79 -24.31
CA TRP A 4 -8.36 3.65 -25.57
C TRP A 4 -8.38 2.18 -25.95
N VAL A 5 -9.57 1.61 -26.11
CA VAL A 5 -9.75 0.19 -26.41
C VAL A 5 -10.35 0.06 -27.80
N TYR A 6 -9.66 -0.72 -28.64
CA TYR A 6 -10.14 -1.16 -29.94
C TYR A 6 -10.42 -2.65 -29.87
N THR A 7 -11.57 -3.06 -30.40
CA THR A 7 -11.97 -4.47 -30.49
C THR A 7 -12.19 -4.83 -31.95
N ASP A 8 -11.50 -5.87 -32.41
CA ASP A 8 -11.69 -6.43 -33.74
C ASP A 8 -12.76 -7.53 -33.67
N THR A 9 -13.97 -7.18 -34.10
CA THR A 9 -15.12 -8.10 -34.09
C THR A 9 -15.04 -9.18 -35.16
N SER A 10 -14.09 -9.10 -36.09
CA SER A 10 -13.84 -10.17 -37.06
C SER A 10 -13.10 -11.36 -36.44
N LYS A 11 -12.49 -11.18 -35.26
CA LYS A 11 -11.71 -12.21 -34.56
C LYS A 11 -12.47 -12.77 -33.36
N PRO A 12 -12.34 -14.07 -33.07
CA PRO A 12 -12.97 -14.68 -31.92
C PRO A 12 -12.40 -14.14 -30.61
N VAL A 13 -13.26 -14.12 -29.58
CA VAL A 13 -12.91 -13.68 -28.24
C VAL A 13 -11.80 -14.56 -27.68
N GLY A 14 -10.70 -13.94 -27.24
CA GLY A 14 -9.54 -14.62 -26.66
C GLY A 14 -8.32 -14.70 -27.59
N GLU A 15 -8.47 -14.34 -28.87
CA GLU A 15 -7.31 -14.20 -29.75
C GLU A 15 -6.48 -12.94 -29.39
N PRO A 16 -5.14 -13.00 -29.47
CA PRO A 16 -4.26 -11.86 -29.12
C PRO A 16 -4.57 -10.57 -29.90
N GLU A 17 -5.15 -10.70 -31.09
CA GLU A 17 -5.47 -9.57 -31.96
C GLU A 17 -6.92 -9.11 -31.86
N HIS A 18 -7.76 -9.78 -31.06
CA HIS A 18 -9.15 -9.40 -30.84
C HIS A 18 -9.28 -8.05 -30.09
N LEU A 19 -8.33 -7.73 -29.22
CA LEU A 19 -8.39 -6.53 -28.38
C LEU A 19 -7.04 -5.81 -28.35
N LYS A 20 -7.07 -4.49 -28.58
CA LYS A 20 -5.88 -3.63 -28.54
C LYS A 20 -6.11 -2.43 -27.64
N ILE A 21 -5.15 -2.17 -26.75
CA ILE A 21 -5.22 -1.10 -25.76
C ILE A 21 -4.14 -0.07 -26.06
N PHE A 22 -4.53 1.21 -26.07
CA PHE A 22 -3.63 2.33 -26.25
C PHE A 22 -3.69 3.28 -25.05
N ALA A 23 -2.54 3.82 -24.67
CA ALA A 23 -2.43 4.77 -23.58
C ALA A 23 -2.94 6.18 -23.95
N THR A 24 -2.90 6.53 -25.23
CA THR A 24 -3.28 7.86 -25.74
C THR A 24 -4.09 7.77 -27.02
N ASN A 25 -4.86 8.83 -27.31
CA ASN A 25 -5.63 8.93 -28.55
C ASN A 25 -4.70 8.93 -29.78
N ASP A 26 -3.62 9.72 -29.73
CA ASP A 26 -2.69 9.86 -30.84
C ASP A 26 -2.01 8.54 -31.20
N ALA A 27 -1.71 7.70 -30.20
CA ALA A 27 -1.17 6.36 -30.42
C ALA A 27 -2.19 5.45 -31.13
N ALA A 28 -3.46 5.52 -30.74
CA ALA A 28 -4.53 4.78 -31.41
C ALA A 28 -4.70 5.25 -32.86
N GLN A 29 -4.79 6.56 -33.09
CA GLN A 29 -4.96 7.15 -34.43
C GLN A 29 -3.79 6.82 -35.37
N SER A 30 -2.56 6.93 -34.87
CA SER A 30 -1.37 6.59 -35.66
C SER A 30 -1.33 5.11 -36.04
N TRP A 31 -1.82 4.24 -35.16
CA TRP A 31 -1.94 2.81 -35.45
C TRP A 31 -3.05 2.53 -36.46
N PHE A 32 -4.23 3.16 -36.33
CA PHE A 32 -5.35 3.01 -37.26
C PHE A 32 -4.98 3.41 -38.69
N LYS A 33 -4.30 4.55 -38.88
CA LYS A 33 -3.83 4.99 -40.20
C LYS A 33 -3.02 3.94 -40.96
N ARG A 34 -2.31 3.05 -40.26
CA ARG A 34 -1.43 2.04 -40.86
C ARG A 34 -2.06 0.66 -40.96
N ASN A 35 -3.00 0.32 -40.08
CA ASN A 35 -3.49 -1.06 -39.93
C ASN A 35 -4.97 -1.18 -40.25
N VAL A 36 -5.80 -0.27 -39.73
CA VAL A 36 -7.25 -0.30 -39.87
C VAL A 36 -7.75 1.14 -40.02
N PRO A 37 -7.78 1.69 -41.25
CA PRO A 37 -8.10 3.11 -41.47
C PRO A 37 -9.50 3.51 -40.98
N GLU A 38 -10.43 2.55 -40.97
CA GLU A 38 -11.81 2.71 -40.46
C GLU A 38 -11.97 2.27 -39.00
N GLY A 39 -10.88 1.89 -38.32
CA GLY A 39 -10.91 1.42 -36.94
C GLY A 39 -11.27 2.54 -35.96
N VAL A 40 -12.10 2.21 -34.96
CA VAL A 40 -12.53 3.15 -33.92
C VAL A 40 -12.15 2.60 -32.56
N ALA A 41 -11.41 3.39 -31.77
CA ALA A 41 -11.17 3.09 -30.36
C ALA A 41 -12.09 3.92 -29.47
N PHE A 42 -12.62 3.30 -28.41
CA PHE A 42 -13.43 3.99 -27.41
C PHE A 42 -12.56 4.37 -26.21
N ALA A 43 -12.74 5.59 -25.71
CA ALA A 43 -12.06 6.08 -24.52
C ALA A 43 -12.79 5.61 -23.26
N TYR A 44 -12.11 4.84 -22.42
CA TYR A 44 -12.55 4.45 -21.10
C TYR A 44 -11.83 5.28 -20.05
N GLU A 45 -12.59 5.90 -19.18
CA GLU A 45 -12.04 6.62 -18.04
C GLU A 45 -11.64 5.61 -16.95
N ILE A 46 -10.34 5.56 -16.67
CA ILE A 46 -9.82 4.89 -15.48
C ILE A 46 -10.08 5.82 -14.32
N ILE A 47 -11.20 5.56 -13.65
CA ILE A 47 -11.48 6.13 -12.33
C ILE A 47 -10.61 5.36 -11.35
N LEU A 48 -9.74 6.07 -10.63
CA LEU A 48 -9.07 5.52 -9.46
C LEU A 48 -10.19 5.23 -8.44
N GLY A 49 -10.71 4.01 -8.46
CA GLY A 49 -11.97 3.71 -7.78
C GLY A 49 -11.90 3.98 -6.28
N PRO A 50 -13.04 4.20 -5.60
CA PRO A 50 -13.09 4.41 -4.15
C PRO A 50 -12.31 3.35 -3.34
N ARG A 51 -12.27 2.13 -3.86
CA ARG A 51 -11.49 1.00 -3.31
C ARG A 51 -9.98 1.27 -3.28
N TYR A 52 -9.42 1.87 -4.33
CA TYR A 52 -8.00 2.16 -4.42
C TYR A 52 -7.61 3.31 -3.49
N LEU A 53 -8.47 4.33 -3.37
CA LEU A 53 -8.30 5.41 -2.39
C LEU A 53 -8.33 4.86 -0.96
N ALA A 54 -9.34 4.05 -0.62
CA ALA A 54 -9.44 3.42 0.70
C ALA A 54 -8.21 2.57 1.02
N LYS A 55 -7.76 1.74 0.07
CA LYS A 55 -6.53 0.95 0.20
C LYS A 55 -5.30 1.82 0.45
N THR A 56 -5.15 2.91 -0.31
CA THR A 56 -4.02 3.83 -0.17
C THR A 56 -4.02 4.49 1.22
N LEU A 57 -5.17 4.98 1.67
CA LEU A 57 -5.32 5.58 3.00
C LEU A 57 -5.02 4.59 4.13
N LEU A 58 -5.48 3.35 4.02
CA LEU A 58 -5.21 2.31 5.02
C LEU A 58 -3.73 1.90 5.07
N VAL A 59 -3.05 1.82 3.92
CA VAL A 59 -1.61 1.52 3.90
C VAL A 59 -0.81 2.70 4.46
N LEU A 60 -1.22 3.94 4.18
CA LEU A 60 -0.62 5.14 4.77
C LEU A 60 -0.84 5.22 6.29
N SER A 61 -2.01 4.82 6.79
CA SER A 61 -2.25 4.78 8.24
C SER A 61 -1.34 3.77 8.94
N VAL A 62 -1.07 2.61 8.32
CA VAL A 62 -0.08 1.64 8.83
C VAL A 62 1.33 2.22 8.89
N LEU A 63 1.75 3.00 7.89
CA LEU A 63 3.03 3.71 7.94
C LEU A 63 3.08 4.69 9.12
N LEU A 64 2.04 5.51 9.28
CA LEU A 64 1.96 6.49 10.38
C LEU A 64 1.98 5.79 11.74
N LEU A 65 1.25 4.69 11.90
CA LEU A 65 1.24 3.89 13.12
C LEU A 65 2.62 3.25 13.38
N GLY A 66 3.30 2.75 12.36
CA GLY A 66 4.66 2.20 12.52
C GLY A 66 5.68 3.25 12.95
N ILE A 67 5.60 4.47 12.41
CA ILE A 67 6.44 5.59 12.83
C ILE A 67 6.12 6.01 14.27
N ALA A 68 4.83 6.10 14.61
CA ALA A 68 4.38 6.44 15.96
C ALA A 68 4.82 5.39 16.98
N ASP A 69 4.72 4.11 16.65
CA ASP A 69 5.20 3.00 17.47
C ASP A 69 6.71 3.13 17.73
N LEU A 70 7.50 3.39 16.69
CA LEU A 70 8.94 3.59 16.80
C LEU A 70 9.30 4.78 17.70
N TYR A 71 8.60 5.91 17.54
CA TYR A 71 8.82 7.10 18.35
C TYR A 71 8.43 6.89 19.83
N THR A 72 7.26 6.30 20.06
CA THR A 72 6.75 6.06 21.42
C THR A 72 7.60 5.03 22.16
N THR A 73 8.08 3.99 21.48
CA THR A 73 9.04 3.02 22.02
C THR A 73 10.32 3.72 22.47
N ASN A 74 10.91 4.56 21.60
CA ASN A 74 12.14 5.28 21.91
C ASN A 74 11.95 6.24 23.11
N THR A 75 10.76 6.83 23.23
CA THR A 75 10.41 7.70 24.36
C THR A 75 10.34 6.93 25.67
N ILE A 76 9.67 5.76 25.69
CA ILE A 76 9.57 4.89 26.88
C ILE A 76 10.97 4.49 27.38
N LEU A 77 11.86 4.12 26.46
CA LEU A 77 13.22 3.73 26.81
C LEU A 77 14.05 4.88 27.37
N ASN A 78 13.92 6.09 26.79
CA ASN A 78 14.59 7.28 27.31
C ASN A 78 14.12 7.66 28.71
N LEU A 79 12.89 7.29 29.09
CA LEU A 79 12.35 7.48 30.43
C LEU A 79 12.80 6.38 31.42
N GLY A 80 13.59 5.40 30.99
CA GLY A 80 14.02 4.27 31.81
C GLY A 80 12.91 3.29 32.15
N LEU A 81 11.79 3.36 31.42
CA LEU A 81 10.64 2.48 31.61
C LEU A 81 10.80 1.22 30.75
N GLY A 82 10.40 0.08 31.29
CA GLY A 82 10.40 -1.18 30.55
C GLY A 82 9.19 -1.28 29.64
N GLU A 83 9.41 -1.64 28.37
CA GLU A 83 8.33 -2.15 27.53
C GLU A 83 7.83 -3.49 28.11
N LEU A 84 6.50 -3.67 28.16
CA LEU A 84 5.88 -4.92 28.64
C LEU A 84 6.19 -6.14 27.77
N ASN A 85 6.85 -5.98 26.61
CA ASN A 85 7.17 -7.05 25.69
C ASN A 85 8.60 -7.60 25.93
N PRO A 86 8.76 -8.80 26.52
CA PRO A 86 10.07 -9.39 26.82
C PRO A 86 10.94 -9.56 25.58
N PHE A 87 10.33 -9.83 24.42
CA PHE A 87 11.03 -10.01 23.16
C PHE A 87 11.70 -8.71 22.68
N MET A 88 11.02 -7.56 22.86
CA MET A 88 11.61 -6.26 22.50
C MET A 88 12.78 -5.90 23.42
N HIS A 89 12.68 -6.23 24.71
CA HIS A 89 13.78 -6.03 25.67
C HIS A 89 15.03 -6.85 25.28
N VAL A 90 14.85 -8.13 24.92
CA VAL A 90 15.95 -8.98 24.45
C VAL A 90 16.55 -8.45 23.14
N ALA A 91 15.72 -8.06 22.19
CA ALA A 91 16.22 -7.63 20.91
C ALA A 91 16.91 -6.25 20.97
N GLN A 92 16.45 -5.34 21.83
CA GLN A 92 17.11 -4.05 22.10
C GLN A 92 18.43 -4.22 22.86
N THR A 93 18.52 -5.15 23.81
CA THR A 93 19.80 -5.42 24.51
C THR A 93 20.84 -6.01 23.56
N TRP A 94 20.41 -6.76 22.54
CA TRP A 94 21.29 -7.35 21.53
C TRP A 94 21.68 -6.37 20.40
N LEU A 95 20.75 -5.53 19.95
CA LEU A 95 20.93 -4.68 18.77
C LEU A 95 21.22 -3.21 19.12
N GLY A 96 20.97 -2.79 20.36
CA GLY A 96 21.15 -1.42 20.81
C GLY A 96 20.41 -0.41 19.91
N PRO A 97 21.05 0.71 19.52
CA PRO A 97 20.46 1.71 18.62
C PRO A 97 20.04 1.15 17.25
N TRP A 98 20.61 0.03 16.80
CA TRP A 98 20.29 -0.58 15.52
C TRP A 98 18.92 -1.27 15.51
N TRP A 99 18.27 -1.43 16.67
CA TRP A 99 16.92 -2.00 16.79
C TRP A 99 15.84 -1.27 15.97
N LEU A 100 16.05 0.02 15.69
CA LEU A 100 15.16 0.82 14.87
C LEU A 100 15.07 0.29 13.42
N ILE A 101 16.14 -0.30 12.90
CA ILE A 101 16.21 -0.77 11.51
C ILE A 101 15.30 -2.00 11.30
N PRO A 102 15.37 -3.08 12.10
CA PRO A 102 14.42 -4.20 12.00
C PRO A 102 12.97 -3.77 12.16
N LYS A 103 12.68 -2.81 13.05
CA LYS A 103 11.32 -2.32 13.29
C LYS A 103 10.76 -1.59 12.07
N LEU A 104 11.54 -0.69 11.47
CA LEU A 104 11.19 -0.06 10.19
C LEU A 104 11.07 -1.08 9.05
N GLY A 105 11.98 -2.05 9.01
CA GLY A 105 11.94 -3.15 8.03
C GLY A 105 10.64 -3.95 8.11
N LEU A 106 10.18 -4.26 9.33
CA LEU A 106 8.89 -4.93 9.54
C LEU A 106 7.71 -4.06 9.10
N THR A 107 7.71 -2.76 9.41
CA THR A 107 6.67 -1.83 8.93
C THR A 107 6.62 -1.82 7.40
N TYR A 108 7.77 -1.70 6.73
CA TYR A 108 7.83 -1.70 5.28
C TYR A 108 7.37 -3.03 4.68
N PHE A 109 7.79 -4.15 5.26
CA PHE A 109 7.38 -5.49 4.85
C PHE A 109 5.85 -5.66 4.97
N MET A 110 5.25 -5.21 6.07
CA MET A 110 3.80 -5.23 6.26
C MET A 110 3.08 -4.36 5.22
N MET A 111 3.57 -3.14 4.97
CA MET A 111 3.01 -2.27 3.93
C MET A 111 3.05 -2.94 2.55
N TRP A 112 4.15 -3.62 2.22
CA TRP A 112 4.27 -4.36 0.96
C TRP A 112 3.28 -5.52 0.85
N LEU A 113 3.09 -6.30 1.92
CA LEU A 113 2.09 -7.37 1.96
C LEU A 113 0.66 -6.81 1.80
N LEU A 114 0.34 -5.74 2.52
CA LEU A 114 -0.95 -5.07 2.42
C LEU A 114 -1.20 -4.47 1.04
N TRP A 115 -0.15 -3.95 0.40
CA TRP A 115 -0.23 -3.47 -0.97
C TRP A 115 -0.51 -4.60 -1.98
N ARG A 116 -0.10 -5.84 -1.71
CA ARG A 116 -0.48 -6.99 -2.55
C ARG A 116 -1.90 -7.51 -2.29
N SER A 117 -2.54 -7.11 -1.19
CA SER A 117 -3.92 -7.48 -0.90
C SER A 117 -4.92 -6.74 -1.81
N ASN A 118 -5.90 -7.48 -2.33
CA ASN A 118 -7.03 -6.92 -3.09
C ASN A 118 -8.26 -6.60 -2.23
N ASN A 119 -8.26 -7.03 -0.95
CA ASN A 119 -9.39 -6.85 -0.06
C ASN A 119 -9.11 -5.74 0.98
N PRO A 120 -9.79 -4.58 0.89
CA PRO A 120 -9.57 -3.47 1.83
C PRO A 120 -9.98 -3.81 3.27
N TYR A 121 -10.92 -4.73 3.48
CA TYR A 121 -11.34 -5.16 4.82
C TYR A 121 -10.19 -5.83 5.59
N ASN A 122 -9.44 -6.70 4.93
CA ASN A 122 -8.27 -7.35 5.54
C ASN A 122 -7.19 -6.32 5.88
N ILE A 123 -7.02 -5.30 5.05
CA ILE A 123 -6.07 -4.21 5.30
C ILE A 123 -6.50 -3.41 6.54
N ALA A 124 -7.80 -3.12 6.68
CA ALA A 124 -8.33 -2.41 7.84
C ALA A 124 -8.13 -3.19 9.15
N ILE A 125 -8.33 -4.51 9.14
CA ILE A 125 -8.06 -5.36 10.32
C ILE A 125 -6.59 -5.26 10.73
N VAL A 126 -5.66 -5.41 9.79
CA VAL A 126 -4.23 -5.32 10.09
C VAL A 126 -3.86 -3.93 10.60
N ALA A 127 -4.41 -2.87 10.00
CA ALA A 127 -4.21 -1.50 10.47
C ALA A 127 -4.71 -1.30 11.91
N ALA A 128 -5.84 -1.90 12.28
CA ALA A 128 -6.35 -1.87 13.64
C ALA A 128 -5.40 -2.58 14.63
N PHE A 129 -4.84 -3.73 14.25
CA PHE A 129 -3.83 -4.42 15.07
C PHE A 129 -2.54 -3.61 15.21
N CYS A 130 -2.09 -2.90 14.18
CA CYS A 130 -0.93 -2.01 14.26
C CYS A 130 -1.13 -0.83 15.24
N CYS A 131 -2.37 -0.50 15.60
CA CYS A 131 -2.66 0.54 16.60
C CYS A 131 -2.35 0.08 18.03
N THR A 132 -2.45 -1.22 18.31
CA THR A 132 -2.30 -1.77 19.67
C THR A 132 -0.98 -1.42 20.37
N PRO A 133 0.22 -1.56 19.75
CA PRO A 133 1.47 -1.18 20.41
C PRO A 133 1.56 0.34 20.66
N VAL A 134 1.08 1.16 19.72
CA VAL A 134 1.07 2.62 19.85
C VAL A 134 0.22 3.05 21.04
N LEU A 135 -1.01 2.52 21.16
CA LEU A 135 -1.91 2.84 22.26
C LEU A 135 -1.33 2.38 23.61
N ASN A 136 -0.77 1.17 23.67
CA ASN A 136 -0.12 0.66 24.86
C ASN A 136 1.04 1.59 25.30
N ASN A 137 1.87 2.00 24.35
CA ASN A 137 3.01 2.86 24.64
C ASN A 137 2.57 4.26 25.10
N LEU A 138 1.55 4.84 24.48
CA LEU A 138 0.97 6.12 24.88
C LEU A 138 0.38 6.07 26.30
N LEU A 139 -0.29 4.97 26.69
CA LEU A 139 -0.82 4.80 28.04
C LEU A 139 0.29 4.75 29.09
N ILE A 140 1.39 4.04 28.81
CA ILE A 140 2.56 4.00 29.69
C ILE A 140 3.15 5.41 29.86
N ILE A 141 3.39 6.13 28.75
CA ILE A 141 3.93 7.50 28.79
C ILE A 141 2.99 8.43 29.58
N ALA A 142 1.68 8.36 29.35
CA ALA A 142 0.70 9.19 30.04
C ALA A 142 0.64 8.91 31.54
N SER A 143 0.89 7.67 31.96
CA SER A 143 0.90 7.24 33.36
C SER A 143 2.17 7.65 34.11
N THR A 144 3.17 8.19 33.41
CA THR A 144 4.44 8.66 34.00
C THR A 144 4.54 10.17 34.16
N LYS A 145 3.51 10.90 33.72
CA LYS A 145 3.31 12.33 34.01
C LYS A 145 2.39 12.49 35.20
#